data_AF-A0A7K9SW65-F1
#
_entry.id   AF-A0A7K9SW65-F1
#
_cell.length_a   1.000
_cell.length_b   1.000
_cell.length_c   1.000
_cell.angle_alpha   90.00
_cell.angle_beta   90.00
_cell.angle_gamma   90.00
#
_symmetry.space_group_name_H-M   'P 1'
#
loop_
_entity.id
_entity.type
_entity.pdbx_description
1 polymer ?
#
loop_
_entity_poly.entity_id
_entity_poly.type
_entity_poly.pdbx_seq_one_letter_code
_entity_poly.pdbx_strand_id
1 'polypeptide(L)' 'PPQEEEGDLPDAAERAMLQEEFTTHMYQRFLEGEDGDFDYSQIDENSDLDNLDIVSRDAEERYFDEEEPSQAPQLD' A
#
# COMPACT_ATOMS: atom_id res chain seq x y z
N PRO A 1 -36.37 0.21 -38.03
CA PRO A 1 -34.99 0.30 -37.50
C PRO A 1 -35.01 0.29 -35.97
N PRO A 2 -34.14 -0.47 -35.27
CA PRO A 2 -33.98 -0.24 -33.85
C PRO A 2 -33.34 1.15 -33.71
N GLN A 3 -33.98 2.01 -32.92
CA GLN A 3 -33.41 3.29 -32.53
C GLN A 3 -32.40 2.95 -31.45
N GLU A 4 -31.12 2.96 -31.82
CA GLU A 4 -30.02 2.73 -30.89
C GLU A 4 -30.08 3.80 -29.79
N GLU A 5 -29.91 3.34 -28.55
CA GLU A 5 -29.95 4.10 -27.30
C GLU A 5 -28.84 5.15 -27.23
N GLU A 6 -28.94 6.24 -27.98
CA GLU A 6 -27.98 7.36 -27.89
C GLU A 6 -28.17 8.22 -26.61
N GLY A 7 -29.10 7.85 -25.72
CA GLY A 7 -29.42 8.60 -24.50
C GLY A 7 -28.90 8.01 -23.19
N ASP A 8 -28.23 6.86 -23.20
CA ASP A 8 -27.86 6.12 -21.97
C ASP A 8 -26.36 6.17 -21.63
N LEU A 9 -25.56 6.92 -22.41
CA LEU A 9 -24.13 7.07 -22.13
C LEU A 9 -23.91 8.28 -21.20
N PRO A 10 -23.32 8.07 -20.01
CA PRO A 10 -23.07 9.16 -19.07
C PRO A 10 -22.10 10.19 -19.65
N ASP A 11 -22.34 11.45 -19.34
CA ASP A 11 -21.48 12.54 -19.79
C ASP A 11 -20.10 12.50 -19.12
N ALA A 12 -19.18 13.38 -19.55
CA ALA A 12 -17.82 13.37 -19.02
C ALA A 12 -17.75 13.64 -17.51
N ALA A 13 -18.65 14.47 -16.97
CA ALA A 13 -18.69 14.79 -15.55
C ALA A 13 -19.30 13.63 -14.75
N GLU A 14 -20.40 13.05 -15.24
CA GLU A 14 -21.03 11.86 -14.65
C GLU A 14 -20.05 10.67 -14.63
N ARG A 15 -19.31 10.44 -15.72
CA ARG A 15 -18.28 9.41 -15.78
C ARG A 15 -17.16 9.63 -14.76
N ALA A 16 -16.75 10.87 -14.54
CA ALA A 16 -15.73 11.18 -13.54
C ALA A 16 -16.24 10.88 -12.12
N MET A 17 -17.50 11.25 -11.82
CA MET A 17 -18.12 10.93 -10.53
C MET A 17 -18.27 9.42 -10.32
N LEU A 18 -18.76 8.69 -11.32
CA LEU A 18 -18.91 7.23 -11.28
C LEU A 18 -17.55 6.54 -11.11
N GLN A 19 -16.51 7.05 -11.75
CA GLN A 19 -15.15 6.53 -11.60
C GLN A 19 -14.63 6.74 -10.17
N GLU A 20 -14.86 7.92 -9.58
CA GLU A 20 -14.46 8.22 -8.20
C GLU A 20 -15.23 7.35 -7.21
N GLU A 21 -16.54 7.19 -7.39
CA GLU A 21 -17.40 6.33 -6.57
C GLU A 21 -16.91 4.88 -6.62
N PHE A 22 -16.74 4.34 -7.83
CA PHE A 22 -16.25 2.98 -8.01
C PHE A 22 -14.89 2.77 -7.36
N THR A 23 -13.96 3.70 -7.57
CA THR A 23 -12.60 3.61 -7.01
C THR A 23 -12.64 3.62 -5.48
N THR A 24 -13.44 4.51 -4.89
CA THR A 24 -13.60 4.62 -3.44
C THR A 24 -14.21 3.35 -2.85
N HIS A 25 -15.25 2.81 -3.49
CA HIS A 25 -15.91 1.60 -3.04
C HIS A 25 -15.00 0.37 -3.14
N MET A 26 -14.27 0.21 -4.25
CA MET A 26 -13.30 -0.88 -4.37
C MET A 26 -12.16 -0.74 -3.37
N TYR A 27 -11.71 0.49 -3.08
CA TYR A 27 -10.69 0.74 -2.06
C TYR A 27 -11.18 0.36 -0.65
N GLN A 28 -12.43 0.68 -0.31
CA GLN A 28 -13.05 0.26 0.96
C GLN A 28 -13.14 -1.27 1.06
N ARG A 29 -13.66 -1.94 0.02
CA ARG A 29 -13.73 -3.41 -0.04
C ARG A 29 -12.37 -4.07 0.10
N PHE A 30 -11.35 -3.48 -0.52
CA PHE A 30 -9.97 -3.93 -0.38
C PHE A 30 -9.50 -3.85 1.08
N LEU A 31 -9.71 -2.73 1.77
CA LEU A 31 -9.32 -2.57 3.17
C LEU A 31 -10.12 -3.46 4.12
N GLU A 32 -11.38 -3.75 3.79
CA GLU A 32 -12.27 -4.58 4.60
C GLU A 32 -12.11 -6.08 4.32
N GLY A 33 -11.34 -6.46 3.29
CA GLY A 33 -11.11 -7.84 2.92
C GLY A 33 -12.33 -8.51 2.25
N GLU A 34 -13.19 -7.73 1.58
CA GLU A 34 -14.47 -8.22 1.04
C GLU A 34 -14.37 -8.86 -0.37
N ASP A 35 -13.16 -8.95 -0.93
CA ASP A 35 -12.94 -9.63 -2.21
C ASP A 35 -12.67 -11.12 -1.96
N GLY A 36 -13.74 -11.91 -1.99
CA GLY A 36 -13.69 -13.35 -1.67
C GLY A 36 -12.92 -14.24 -2.66
N ASP A 37 -12.50 -13.70 -3.80
CA ASP A 37 -11.61 -14.33 -4.77
C ASP A 37 -10.13 -13.97 -4.57
N PHE A 38 -9.82 -13.12 -3.59
CA PHE A 38 -8.47 -12.73 -3.21
C PHE A 38 -8.16 -13.16 -1.75
N ASP A 39 -6.98 -13.75 -1.54
CA ASP A 39 -6.52 -14.16 -0.21
C ASP A 39 -5.68 -13.06 0.42
N TYR A 40 -6.31 -12.24 1.28
CA TYR A 40 -5.64 -11.13 1.96
C TYR A 40 -4.54 -11.57 2.94
N SER A 41 -4.53 -12.83 3.38
CA SER A 41 -3.44 -13.34 4.23
C SER A 41 -2.08 -13.34 3.50
N GLN A 42 -2.09 -13.40 2.16
CA GLN A 42 -0.87 -13.31 1.34
C GLN A 42 -0.17 -11.93 1.43
N ILE A 43 -0.89 -10.92 1.91
CA ILE A 43 -0.36 -9.56 2.11
C ILE A 43 -0.28 -9.27 3.61
N ASP A 44 -1.39 -9.39 4.34
CA ASP A 44 -1.50 -8.98 5.75
C ASP A 44 -0.63 -9.82 6.69
N GLU A 45 -0.43 -11.10 6.38
CA GLU A 45 0.37 -12.02 7.21
C GLU A 45 1.74 -12.34 6.60
N ASN A 46 2.16 -11.59 5.58
CA ASN A 46 3.37 -11.88 4.84
C ASN A 46 4.54 -11.02 5.32
N SER A 47 5.35 -11.61 6.21
CA SER A 47 6.53 -10.96 6.76
C SER A 47 7.63 -10.65 5.75
N ASP A 48 7.61 -11.26 4.56
CA ASP A 48 8.58 -10.95 3.49
C ASP A 48 8.25 -9.61 2.80
N LEU A 49 7.00 -9.15 2.92
CA LEU A 49 6.57 -7.82 2.49
C LEU A 49 6.78 -6.76 3.57
N ASP A 50 7.08 -7.16 4.80
CA ASP A 50 7.42 -6.23 5.86
C ASP A 50 8.80 -5.62 5.58
N ASN A 51 8.91 -4.30 5.70
CA ASN A 51 10.17 -3.57 5.52
C ASN A 51 11.12 -3.69 6.72
N LEU A 52 11.16 -4.84 7.41
CA LEU A 52 11.94 -5.05 8.63
C LEU A 52 13.44 -4.82 8.42
N ASP A 53 13.97 -5.20 7.26
CA ASP A 53 15.38 -4.99 6.92
C ASP A 53 15.76 -3.50 6.90
N ILE A 54 14.85 -2.65 6.41
CA ILE A 54 15.06 -1.20 6.37
C ILE A 54 15.04 -0.64 7.80
N VAL A 55 14.06 -1.07 8.61
CA VAL A 55 13.95 -0.65 10.02
C VAL A 55 15.19 -1.07 10.83
N SER A 56 15.70 -2.29 10.61
CA SER A 56 16.91 -2.79 11.28
C SER A 56 18.12 -1.92 10.94
N ARG A 57 18.37 -1.67 9.65
CA ARG A 57 19.49 -0.84 9.22
C ARG A 57 19.39 0.58 9.77
N ASP A 58 18.22 1.22 9.69
CA ASP A 58 18.02 2.58 10.21
C ASP A 58 18.24 2.65 11.73
N ALA A 59 17.95 1.57 12.46
CA ALA A 59 18.23 1.46 13.89
C ALA A 59 19.72 1.26 14.18
N GLU A 60 20.41 0.44 13.40
CA GLU A 60 21.86 0.24 13.47
C GLU A 60 22.61 1.55 13.18
N GLU A 61 22.27 2.25 12.10
CA GLU A 61 22.87 3.54 11.74
C GLU A 61 22.72 4.56 12.88
N ARG A 62 21.52 4.66 13.48
CA ARG A 62 21.29 5.53 14.66
C ARG A 62 22.20 5.17 15.83
N TYR A 63 22.40 3.88 16.12
CA TYR A 63 23.26 3.44 17.21
C TYR A 63 24.72 3.89 17.01
N PHE A 64 25.24 3.83 15.78
CA PHE A 64 26.60 4.30 15.47
C PHE A 64 26.72 5.82 15.43
N ASP A 65 25.71 6.53 14.91
CA ASP A 65 25.72 7.99 14.82
C ASP A 65 25.58 8.67 16.20
N GLU A 66 24.91 8.03 17.16
CA GLU A 66 24.75 8.53 18.54
C GLU A 66 25.99 8.32 19.42
N GLU A 67 26.91 7.43 19.05
CA GLU A 67 28.16 7.19 19.77
C GLU A 67 29.30 8.11 19.26
N GLU A 68 29.92 8.88 20.15
CA GLU A 68 31.18 9.56 19.84
C GLU A 68 32.29 8.51 19.64
N PRO A 69 33.17 8.66 18.63
CA PRO A 69 34.22 7.70 18.34
C PRO A 69 35.16 7.54 19.54
N SER A 70 35.18 6.34 20.13
CA SER A 70 36.06 6.00 21.26
C SER A 70 37.28 5.19 20.82
N GLN A 71 38.38 5.27 21.57
CA GLN A 71 39.57 4.47 21.28
C GLN A 71 39.27 2.99 21.51
N ALA A 72 39.53 2.16 20.49
CA ALA A 72 39.39 0.71 20.61
C ALA A 72 40.26 0.18 21.78
N PRO A 73 39.74 -0.76 22.59
CA PRO A 73 40.49 -1.34 23.69
C PRO A 73 41.75 -2.02 23.16
N GLN A 74 42.91 -1.69 23.76
CA GLN A 74 44.17 -2.35 23.44
C GLN A 74 44.12 -3.76 24.05
N LEU A 75 44.20 -4.79 23.21
CA LEU A 75 44.36 -6.17 23.66
C LEU A 75 45.81 -6.36 24.13
N ASP A 76 46.01 -6.68 25.41
CA ASP A 76 47.29 -7.17 25.96
C ASP A 76 47.56 -8.64 25.57
#